data_AF-A0A2S2Q8A1-F1
#
_entry.id   AF-A0A2S2Q8A1-F1
#
_cell.length_a   1.000
_cell.length_b   1.000
_cell.length_c   1.000
_cell.angle_alpha   90.00
_cell.angle_beta   90.00
_cell.angle_gamma   90.00
#
_symmetry.space_group_name_H-M   'P 1'
#
loop_
_entity.id
_entity.type
_entity.pdbx_description
1 polymer ?
#
loop_
_entity_poly.entity_id
_entity_poly.type
_entity_poly.pdbx_seq_one_letter_code
_entity_poly.pdbx_strand_id
1 'polypeptide(L)'
;MSISKAIRSVLRPHSNWPSNNVLAIHTVRRTYTAVSITNDDMTTDIAEVIAETTAPLWSPKMIAWQAHSYSTIDDLVLTSNARSPLVVGPRELLVRVKASSVNPLDVLMAQGFGQVLLGTIRQAQKLSLHKPMEFPLTLGRDFSGEIIAKGVNVKSDLNIGDKVMGVIPPFHQGCHAEFVAVPEGLVAKKPAHMTSEEAAGLLYSGLTAWSALKLAGGLCVLSATEKNVLVIGGSGGVGNCAVQLLKNWGAKVTTTCSTDAINLVKALRPDNIIDYTAKDAKQQLENYGK
;
A
#
# COMPACT_ATOMS: atom_id res chain seq x y z
N MET A 1 -18.07 5.77 -11.47
CA MET A 1 -17.10 6.84 -11.83
C MET A 1 -15.77 6.15 -12.15
N SER A 2 -15.32 6.13 -13.41
CA SER A 2 -14.10 5.38 -13.82
C SER A 2 -12.85 5.94 -13.13
N ILE A 3 -12.00 5.05 -12.62
CA ILE A 3 -10.69 5.34 -12.00
C ILE A 3 -9.78 6.13 -12.95
N SER A 4 -9.99 6.06 -14.27
CA SER A 4 -9.26 6.87 -15.26
C SER A 4 -9.41 8.39 -15.04
N LYS A 5 -10.56 8.86 -14.54
CA LYS A 5 -10.76 10.27 -14.15
C LYS A 5 -10.09 10.61 -12.82
N ALA A 6 -10.00 9.65 -11.90
CA ALA A 6 -9.31 9.84 -10.61
C ALA A 6 -7.79 9.96 -10.83
N ILE A 7 -7.18 9.10 -11.64
CA ILE A 7 -5.73 9.11 -11.93
C ILE A 7 -5.29 10.41 -12.62
N ARG A 8 -6.09 10.96 -13.55
CA ARG A 8 -5.80 12.28 -14.16
C ARG A 8 -6.01 13.47 -13.22
N SER A 9 -6.73 13.29 -12.11
CA SER A 9 -7.02 14.37 -11.15
C SER A 9 -6.00 14.49 -10.01
N VAL A 10 -5.20 13.45 -9.73
CA VAL A 10 -4.13 13.49 -8.72
C VAL A 10 -2.99 14.45 -9.13
N LEU A 11 -2.95 14.89 -10.40
CA LEU A 11 -1.91 15.77 -10.95
C LEU A 11 -2.38 17.21 -11.26
N ARG A 12 -3.55 17.67 -10.78
CA ARG A 12 -3.97 19.07 -10.93
C ARG A 12 -4.30 19.71 -9.58
N PRO A 13 -3.80 20.91 -9.25
CA PRO A 13 -4.34 21.69 -8.17
C PRO A 13 -5.64 22.35 -8.66
N HIS A 14 -6.80 21.97 -8.12
CA HIS A 14 -8.00 22.81 -8.24
C HIS A 14 -8.95 22.65 -7.06
N SER A 15 -9.58 23.78 -6.74
CA SER A 15 -10.08 24.21 -5.44
C SER A 15 -11.58 23.99 -5.20
N ASN A 16 -12.23 23.06 -5.89
CA ASN A 16 -13.68 22.86 -5.76
C ASN A 16 -14.06 21.36 -5.73
N TRP A 17 -14.09 20.79 -4.52
CA TRP A 17 -14.87 19.58 -4.26
C TRP A 17 -16.23 19.98 -3.67
N PRO A 18 -17.37 19.51 -4.19
CA PRO A 18 -18.66 19.79 -3.56
C PRO A 18 -18.71 19.11 -2.19
N SER A 19 -18.85 19.92 -1.16
CA SER A 19 -18.70 19.60 0.25
C SER A 19 -19.85 18.81 0.89
N ASN A 20 -20.49 17.85 0.18
CA ASN A 20 -21.71 17.20 0.69
C ASN A 20 -21.83 15.69 0.39
N ASN A 21 -20.74 14.91 0.48
CA ASN A 21 -20.86 13.46 0.67
C ASN A 21 -20.48 13.11 2.11
N VAL A 22 -21.42 13.36 3.02
CA VAL A 22 -21.39 12.81 4.38
C VAL A 22 -21.62 11.30 4.26
N LEU A 23 -20.56 10.51 4.40
CA LEU A 23 -20.70 9.10 4.69
C LEU A 23 -21.33 9.02 6.10
N ALA A 24 -22.57 8.57 6.18
CA ALA A 24 -23.28 8.42 7.45
C ALA A 24 -22.53 7.41 8.34
N ILE A 25 -21.77 7.93 9.30
CA ILE A 25 -21.13 7.12 10.34
C ILE A 25 -22.25 6.68 11.30
N HIS A 26 -22.72 5.45 11.18
CA HIS A 26 -23.42 4.80 12.27
C HIS A 26 -22.38 4.31 13.29
N THR A 27 -22.13 5.12 14.32
CA THR A 27 -21.39 4.66 15.50
C THR A 27 -22.31 3.78 16.33
N VAL A 28 -22.19 2.47 16.19
CA VAL A 28 -22.75 1.54 17.18
C VAL A 28 -21.83 1.57 18.41
N ARG A 29 -22.17 2.39 19.41
CA ARG A 29 -21.63 2.22 20.77
C ARG A 29 -22.33 1.01 21.38
N ARG A 30 -21.63 -0.13 21.49
CA ARG A 30 -22.02 -1.16 22.47
C ARG A 30 -21.34 -0.85 23.80
N THR A 31 -22.14 -0.54 24.80
CA THR A 31 -21.77 -0.61 26.21
C THR A 31 -21.45 -2.06 26.55
N TYR A 32 -20.29 -2.30 27.15
CA TYR A 32 -19.92 -3.60 27.70
C TYR A 32 -20.59 -3.74 29.07
N THR A 33 -21.55 -4.63 29.21
CA THR A 33 -21.98 -5.13 30.51
C THR A 33 -21.02 -6.25 30.89
N ALA A 34 -20.24 -6.07 31.96
CA ALA A 34 -19.44 -7.16 32.51
C ALA A 34 -20.41 -8.22 33.07
N VAL A 35 -20.42 -9.42 32.46
CA VAL A 35 -21.14 -10.56 33.01
C VAL A 35 -20.22 -11.22 34.02
N SER A 36 -20.49 -11.01 35.31
CA SER A 36 -19.94 -11.84 36.38
C SER A 36 -20.65 -13.19 36.37
N ILE A 37 -19.95 -14.24 35.99
CA ILE A 37 -20.47 -15.61 36.04
C ILE A 37 -20.41 -16.06 37.50
N THR A 38 -21.56 -16.11 38.16
CA THR A 38 -21.75 -16.88 39.40
C THR A 38 -22.15 -18.30 39.02
N ASN A 39 -21.56 -19.29 39.68
CA ASN A 39 -21.68 -20.73 39.39
C ASN A 39 -23.06 -21.31 39.72
N ASP A 40 -24.15 -20.76 39.19
CA ASP A 40 -25.51 -21.29 39.38
C ASP A 40 -26.33 -21.13 38.09
N ASP A 41 -25.97 -21.85 37.02
CA ASP A 41 -26.92 -22.48 36.09
C ASP A 41 -26.18 -23.26 34.98
N MET A 42 -26.16 -24.59 35.10
CA MET A 42 -25.46 -25.52 34.20
C MET A 42 -26.29 -25.92 32.98
N THR A 43 -26.93 -24.96 32.29
CA THR A 43 -27.67 -25.20 31.03
C THR A 43 -27.37 -24.19 29.93
N THR A 44 -26.29 -23.40 30.08
CA THR A 44 -25.80 -22.62 28.93
C THR A 44 -25.10 -23.60 27.98
N ASP A 45 -25.67 -23.79 26.79
CA ASP A 45 -25.17 -24.75 25.81
C ASP A 45 -23.73 -24.38 25.43
N ILE A 46 -22.78 -25.20 25.88
CA ILE A 46 -21.34 -24.95 25.77
C ILE A 46 -20.97 -24.78 24.28
N ALA A 47 -21.74 -25.39 23.38
CA ALA A 47 -21.61 -25.24 21.93
C ALA A 47 -21.89 -23.80 21.44
N GLU A 48 -22.87 -23.10 21.99
CA GLU A 48 -23.21 -21.71 21.64
C GLU A 48 -22.12 -20.74 22.12
N VAL A 49 -21.62 -20.96 23.35
CA VAL A 49 -20.53 -20.16 23.92
C VAL A 49 -19.21 -20.37 23.15
N ILE A 50 -18.93 -21.60 22.71
CA ILE A 50 -17.77 -21.92 21.84
C ILE A 50 -17.95 -21.32 20.43
N ALA A 51 -19.15 -21.33 19.88
CA ALA A 51 -19.44 -20.72 18.58
C ALA A 51 -19.27 -19.19 18.59
N GLU A 52 -19.71 -18.51 19.66
CA GLU A 52 -19.51 -17.06 19.83
C GLU A 52 -18.05 -16.67 20.08
N THR A 53 -17.24 -17.54 20.71
CA THR A 53 -15.81 -17.29 20.95
C THR A 53 -14.89 -17.63 19.78
N THR A 54 -15.38 -18.33 18.75
CA THR A 54 -14.58 -18.77 17.58
C THR A 54 -14.92 -18.04 16.28
N ALA A 55 -16.02 -17.29 16.23
CA ALA A 55 -16.35 -16.47 15.07
C ALA A 55 -15.34 -15.30 14.94
N PRO A 56 -14.80 -15.04 13.72
CA PRO A 56 -13.94 -13.89 13.51
C PRO A 56 -14.68 -12.60 13.88
N LEU A 57 -13.97 -11.67 14.55
CA LEU A 57 -14.49 -10.37 14.97
C LEU A 57 -14.88 -9.44 13.80
N TRP A 58 -14.80 -9.93 12.56
CA TRP A 58 -15.08 -9.21 11.32
C TRP A 58 -15.88 -10.09 10.36
N SER A 59 -16.58 -9.44 9.42
CA SER A 59 -17.45 -10.11 8.46
C SER A 59 -16.66 -11.08 7.57
N PRO A 60 -17.21 -12.28 7.25
CA PRO A 60 -16.59 -13.23 6.34
C PRO A 60 -16.57 -12.74 4.88
N LYS A 61 -17.37 -11.71 4.58
CA LYS A 61 -17.39 -11.00 3.32
C LYS A 61 -16.91 -9.57 3.51
N MET A 62 -16.27 -9.02 2.50
CA MET A 62 -15.73 -7.67 2.52
C MET A 62 -15.95 -6.96 1.19
N ILE A 63 -15.83 -5.64 1.23
CA ILE A 63 -15.77 -4.82 0.02
C ILE A 63 -14.36 -4.91 -0.57
N ALA A 64 -14.26 -5.18 -1.88
CA ALA A 64 -12.98 -5.18 -2.60
C ALA A 64 -13.16 -4.84 -4.09
N TRP A 65 -12.12 -4.26 -4.69
CA TRP A 65 -11.96 -4.17 -6.14
C TRP A 65 -11.24 -5.42 -6.65
N GLN A 66 -11.89 -6.17 -7.54
CA GLN A 66 -11.36 -7.44 -8.04
C GLN A 66 -11.33 -7.50 -9.57
N ALA A 67 -10.24 -8.01 -10.11
CA ALA A 67 -10.15 -8.47 -11.49
C ALA A 67 -10.67 -9.91 -11.58
N HIS A 68 -11.35 -10.23 -12.68
CA HIS A 68 -11.86 -11.59 -12.96
C HIS A 68 -11.20 -12.23 -14.19
N SER A 69 -10.44 -11.44 -14.93
CA SER A 69 -9.63 -11.84 -16.07
C SER A 69 -8.47 -10.86 -16.20
N TYR A 70 -7.51 -11.20 -17.06
CA TYR A 70 -6.51 -10.24 -17.49
C TYR A 70 -7.06 -9.35 -18.59
N SER A 71 -7.20 -8.07 -18.29
CA SER A 71 -7.78 -7.09 -19.19
C SER A 71 -7.34 -5.68 -18.76
N THR A 72 -8.20 -4.68 -18.86
CA THR A 72 -7.89 -3.32 -18.44
C THR A 72 -8.37 -3.06 -17.01
N ILE A 73 -7.83 -2.02 -16.37
CA ILE A 73 -8.31 -1.59 -15.05
C ILE A 73 -9.76 -1.07 -15.06
N ASP A 74 -10.31 -0.76 -16.24
CA ASP A 74 -11.71 -0.37 -16.37
C ASP A 74 -12.67 -1.57 -16.17
N ASP A 75 -12.15 -2.80 -16.25
CA ASP A 75 -12.91 -4.04 -16.02
C ASP A 75 -12.89 -4.51 -14.56
N LEU A 76 -12.28 -3.74 -13.66
CA LEU A 76 -12.30 -4.06 -12.23
C LEU A 76 -13.72 -3.96 -11.67
N VAL A 77 -14.12 -4.96 -10.89
CA VAL A 77 -15.44 -5.04 -10.28
C VAL A 77 -15.32 -4.69 -8.80
N LEU A 78 -16.06 -3.67 -8.37
CA LEU A 78 -16.30 -3.44 -6.94
C LEU A 78 -17.37 -4.42 -6.47
N THR A 79 -16.99 -5.31 -5.56
CA THR A 79 -17.90 -6.30 -4.97
C THR A 79 -17.96 -6.14 -3.46
N SER A 80 -19.14 -6.35 -2.87
CA SER A 80 -19.34 -6.47 -1.42
C SER A 80 -19.29 -7.92 -0.91
N ASN A 81 -19.05 -8.87 -1.82
CA ASN A 81 -19.06 -10.30 -1.56
C ASN A 81 -17.66 -10.94 -1.65
N ALA A 82 -16.58 -10.14 -1.69
CA ALA A 82 -15.23 -10.70 -1.66
C ALA A 82 -15.01 -11.45 -0.34
N ARG A 83 -14.29 -12.57 -0.38
CA ARG A 83 -13.98 -13.33 0.84
C ARG A 83 -12.98 -12.57 1.68
N SER A 84 -13.34 -12.30 2.93
CA SER A 84 -12.40 -11.75 3.92
C SER A 84 -11.43 -12.85 4.38
N PRO A 85 -10.18 -12.53 4.76
CA PRO A 85 -9.31 -13.50 5.41
C PRO A 85 -9.95 -13.95 6.74
N LEU A 86 -10.39 -15.21 6.83
CA LEU A 86 -11.02 -15.75 8.04
C LEU A 86 -10.01 -16.27 9.07
N VAL A 87 -8.83 -16.67 8.58
CA VAL A 87 -7.76 -17.22 9.39
C VAL A 87 -6.59 -16.26 9.31
N VAL A 88 -6.06 -15.88 10.47
CA VAL A 88 -4.83 -15.09 10.60
C VAL A 88 -3.73 -16.07 10.97
N GLY A 89 -2.74 -16.22 10.08
CA GLY A 89 -1.59 -17.09 10.34
C GLY A 89 -0.84 -16.69 11.62
N PRO A 90 -0.03 -17.59 12.20
CA PRO A 90 0.61 -17.37 13.51
C PRO A 90 1.52 -16.15 13.53
N ARG A 91 2.10 -15.74 12.39
CA ARG A 91 2.93 -14.53 12.23
C ARG A 91 2.30 -13.49 11.31
N GLU A 92 0.98 -13.52 11.17
CA GLU A 92 0.24 -12.57 10.35
C GLU A 92 -0.58 -11.60 11.21
N LEU A 93 -0.83 -10.44 10.62
CA LEU A 93 -1.73 -9.43 11.11
C LEU A 93 -2.91 -9.36 10.15
N LEU A 94 -4.11 -9.19 10.70
CA LEU A 94 -5.24 -8.73 9.93
C LEU A 94 -5.41 -7.23 10.15
N VAL A 95 -5.36 -6.48 9.05
CA VAL A 95 -5.47 -5.03 9.07
C VAL A 95 -6.77 -4.62 8.39
N ARG A 96 -7.55 -3.78 9.07
CA ARG A 96 -8.64 -3.01 8.44
C ARG A 96 -8.01 -1.85 7.69
N VAL A 97 -8.08 -1.89 6.36
CA VAL A 97 -7.48 -0.89 5.49
C VAL A 97 -8.27 0.41 5.59
N LYS A 98 -7.55 1.52 5.81
CA LYS A 98 -8.11 2.88 5.81
C LYS A 98 -7.77 3.61 4.51
N ALA A 99 -6.57 3.38 3.97
CA ALA A 99 -6.14 3.89 2.68
C ALA A 99 -5.20 2.90 1.98
N SER A 100 -5.20 2.91 0.65
CA SER A 100 -4.26 2.17 -0.21
C SER A 100 -3.87 3.07 -1.38
N SER A 101 -2.64 2.96 -1.90
CA SER A 101 -2.24 3.70 -3.10
C SER A 101 -2.38 2.84 -4.36
N VAL A 102 -2.41 3.51 -5.52
CA VAL A 102 -2.40 2.85 -6.83
C VAL A 102 -1.01 3.00 -7.44
N ASN A 103 -0.42 1.89 -7.86
CA ASN A 103 0.90 1.85 -8.48
C ASN A 103 0.80 1.44 -9.95
N PRO A 104 1.76 1.83 -10.82
CA PRO A 104 1.81 1.35 -12.20
C PRO A 104 1.79 -0.18 -12.31
N LEU A 105 2.36 -0.86 -11.30
CA LEU A 105 2.33 -2.32 -11.23
C LEU A 105 0.91 -2.88 -11.12
N ASP A 106 -0.01 -2.21 -10.42
CA ASP A 106 -1.40 -2.66 -10.31
C ASP A 106 -2.07 -2.70 -11.71
N VAL A 107 -1.82 -1.66 -12.52
CA VAL A 107 -2.32 -1.57 -13.90
C VAL A 107 -1.71 -2.67 -14.78
N LEU A 108 -0.40 -2.86 -14.69
CA LEU A 108 0.31 -3.88 -15.47
C LEU A 108 -0.14 -5.30 -15.08
N MET A 109 -0.30 -5.56 -13.78
CA MET A 109 -0.79 -6.85 -13.28
C MET A 109 -2.23 -7.11 -13.73
N ALA A 110 -3.10 -6.10 -13.75
CA ALA A 110 -4.45 -6.24 -14.31
C ALA A 110 -4.42 -6.69 -15.78
N GLN A 111 -3.40 -6.28 -16.53
CA GLN A 111 -3.17 -6.65 -17.94
C GLN A 111 -2.41 -7.97 -18.12
N GLY A 112 -2.08 -8.68 -17.04
CA GLY A 112 -1.39 -9.98 -17.08
C GLY A 112 0.14 -9.90 -17.05
N PHE A 113 0.72 -8.72 -16.78
CA PHE A 113 2.16 -8.60 -16.59
C PHE A 113 2.62 -9.46 -15.40
N GLY A 114 3.63 -10.31 -15.64
CA GLY A 114 4.19 -11.18 -14.62
C GLY A 114 3.32 -12.39 -14.26
N GLN A 115 2.19 -12.64 -14.95
CA GLN A 115 1.26 -13.72 -14.60
C GLN A 115 1.92 -15.10 -14.46
N VAL A 116 2.87 -15.42 -15.35
CA VAL A 116 3.57 -16.72 -15.33
C VAL A 116 4.44 -16.82 -14.09
N LEU A 117 5.30 -15.83 -13.85
CA LEU A 117 6.21 -15.81 -12.72
C LEU A 117 5.46 -15.78 -11.38
N LEU A 118 4.49 -14.88 -11.23
CA LEU A 118 3.69 -14.74 -10.02
C LEU A 118 2.83 -15.99 -9.78
N GLY A 119 2.28 -16.60 -10.84
CA GLY A 119 1.56 -17.87 -10.78
C GLY A 119 2.44 -19.01 -10.27
N THR A 120 3.68 -19.13 -10.76
CA THR A 120 4.64 -20.13 -10.28
C THR A 120 4.99 -19.93 -8.80
N ILE A 121 5.20 -18.68 -8.36
CA ILE A 121 5.47 -18.38 -6.95
C ILE A 121 4.28 -18.78 -6.07
N ARG A 122 3.05 -18.42 -6.47
CA ARG A 122 1.82 -18.82 -5.76
C ARG A 122 1.66 -20.33 -5.67
N GLN A 123 2.02 -21.04 -6.75
CA GLN A 123 1.95 -22.50 -6.79
C GLN A 123 2.90 -23.13 -5.79
N ALA A 124 4.15 -22.66 -5.77
CA ALA A 124 5.18 -23.12 -4.86
C ALA A 124 4.82 -22.86 -3.39
N GLN A 125 4.32 -21.66 -3.07
CA GLN A 125 3.89 -21.31 -1.71
C GLN A 125 2.73 -22.16 -1.20
N LYS A 126 1.81 -22.57 -2.08
CA LYS A 126 0.67 -23.42 -1.73
C LYS A 126 0.99 -24.91 -1.76
N LEU A 127 2.22 -25.30 -2.12
CA LEU A 127 2.61 -26.70 -2.37
C LEU A 127 1.60 -27.43 -3.28
N SER A 128 1.06 -26.71 -4.26
CA SER A 128 -0.04 -27.19 -5.10
C SER A 128 0.47 -27.82 -6.38
N LEU A 129 0.03 -29.04 -6.68
CA LEU A 129 0.28 -29.69 -7.98
C LEU A 129 -0.51 -29.05 -9.13
N HIS A 130 -1.52 -28.23 -8.82
CA HIS A 130 -2.35 -27.56 -9.80
C HIS A 130 -1.94 -26.10 -9.96
N LYS A 131 -2.02 -25.58 -11.20
CA LYS A 131 -1.84 -24.15 -11.48
C LYS A 131 -2.84 -23.35 -10.62
N PRO A 132 -2.38 -22.43 -9.77
CA PRO A 132 -3.27 -21.71 -8.88
C PRO A 132 -4.21 -20.84 -9.71
N MET A 133 -5.51 -20.95 -9.46
CA MET A 133 -6.47 -19.96 -9.90
C MET A 133 -6.28 -18.71 -9.05
N GLU A 134 -5.79 -17.64 -9.66
CA GLU A 134 -5.54 -16.36 -8.97
C GLU A 134 -6.77 -15.46 -8.93
N PHE A 135 -7.74 -15.70 -9.81
CA PHE A 135 -8.99 -14.96 -9.86
C PHE A 135 -10.00 -15.51 -8.84
N PRO A 136 -10.84 -14.64 -8.24
CA PRO A 136 -10.79 -13.19 -8.35
C PRO A 136 -9.54 -12.59 -7.70
N LEU A 137 -8.88 -11.66 -8.41
CA LEU A 137 -7.61 -11.07 -8.01
C LEU A 137 -7.84 -9.66 -7.47
N THR A 138 -7.50 -9.45 -6.21
CA THR A 138 -7.48 -8.13 -5.56
C THR A 138 -6.10 -7.50 -5.77
N LEU A 139 -6.07 -6.32 -6.37
CA LEU A 139 -4.84 -5.54 -6.59
C LEU A 139 -4.53 -4.64 -5.38
N GLY A 140 -3.53 -3.77 -5.49
CA GLY A 140 -3.11 -2.85 -4.43
C GLY A 140 -1.92 -3.41 -3.65
N ARG A 141 -0.83 -2.64 -3.62
CA ARG A 141 0.46 -3.10 -3.08
C ARG A 141 0.87 -2.46 -1.76
N ASP A 142 0.23 -1.38 -1.35
CA ASP A 142 0.52 -0.72 -0.08
C ASP A 142 -0.75 -0.22 0.60
N PHE A 143 -0.70 -0.21 1.93
CA PHE A 143 -1.83 0.17 2.75
C PHE A 143 -1.40 0.97 3.97
N SER A 144 -2.37 1.70 4.50
CA SER A 144 -2.38 2.21 5.87
C SER A 144 -3.70 1.83 6.52
N GLY A 145 -3.66 1.39 7.77
CA GLY A 145 -4.85 0.87 8.44
C GLY A 145 -4.65 0.63 9.93
N GLU A 146 -5.52 -0.19 10.49
CA GLU A 146 -5.54 -0.54 11.91
C GLU A 146 -5.53 -2.06 12.08
N ILE A 147 -4.70 -2.58 12.98
CA ILE A 147 -4.69 -4.01 13.29
C ILE A 147 -5.99 -4.37 14.01
N ILE A 148 -6.74 -5.34 13.46
CA ILE A 148 -7.98 -5.84 14.06
C ILE A 148 -7.85 -7.28 14.60
N ALA A 149 -6.83 -8.02 14.17
CA ALA A 149 -6.46 -9.31 14.74
C ALA A 149 -4.98 -9.61 14.48
N LYS A 150 -4.38 -10.47 15.30
CA LYS A 150 -2.99 -10.90 15.17
C LYS A 150 -2.82 -12.38 15.49
N GLY A 151 -1.89 -13.03 14.80
CA GLY A 151 -1.45 -14.38 15.12
C GLY A 151 -0.71 -14.46 16.46
N VAL A 152 -0.71 -15.65 17.06
CA VAL A 152 -0.14 -15.92 18.38
C VAL A 152 1.38 -15.68 18.48
N ASN A 153 2.10 -15.74 17.35
CA ASN A 153 3.55 -15.57 17.27
C ASN A 153 3.96 -14.20 16.70
N VAL A 154 3.02 -13.27 16.55
CA VAL A 154 3.33 -11.89 16.18
C VAL A 154 4.06 -11.19 17.32
N LYS A 155 5.08 -10.39 16.98
CA LYS A 155 5.88 -9.60 17.92
C LYS A 155 5.00 -8.76 18.86
N SER A 156 5.47 -8.62 20.09
CA SER A 156 4.76 -7.93 21.17
C SER A 156 4.60 -6.43 20.96
N ASP A 157 5.41 -5.81 20.08
CA ASP A 157 5.33 -4.40 19.76
C ASP A 157 4.18 -4.04 18.81
N LEU A 158 3.57 -5.03 18.13
CA LEU A 158 2.41 -4.86 17.26
C LEU A 158 1.14 -5.40 17.93
N ASN A 159 0.18 -4.52 18.20
CA ASN A 159 -1.03 -4.84 18.96
C ASN A 159 -2.30 -4.49 18.21
N ILE A 160 -3.39 -5.16 18.57
CA ILE A 160 -4.73 -4.83 18.06
C ILE A 160 -5.03 -3.37 18.43
N GLY A 161 -5.55 -2.59 17.48
CA GLY A 161 -5.77 -1.15 17.58
C GLY A 161 -4.59 -0.28 17.14
N ASP A 162 -3.39 -0.84 16.94
CA ASP A 162 -2.27 -0.07 16.42
C ASP A 162 -2.53 0.39 14.99
N LYS A 163 -2.19 1.66 14.72
CA LYS A 163 -2.19 2.24 13.38
C LYS A 163 -0.91 1.84 12.66
N VAL A 164 -1.06 1.16 11.53
CA VAL A 164 0.04 0.53 10.81
C VAL A 164 0.01 0.86 9.33
N MET A 165 1.14 0.65 8.68
CA MET A 165 1.33 0.78 7.25
C MET A 165 2.18 -0.39 6.75
N GLY A 166 1.97 -0.86 5.53
CA GLY A 166 2.70 -2.02 5.02
C GLY A 166 2.62 -2.20 3.51
N VAL A 167 3.48 -3.08 2.99
CA VAL A 167 3.57 -3.42 1.57
C VAL A 167 3.26 -4.90 1.36
N ILE A 168 2.42 -5.19 0.37
CA ILE A 168 1.96 -6.52 0.01
C ILE A 168 2.74 -7.02 -1.23
N PRO A 169 3.45 -8.16 -1.14
CA PRO A 169 4.16 -8.73 -2.29
C PRO A 169 3.20 -9.06 -3.43
N PRO A 170 3.59 -8.87 -4.71
CA PRO A 170 2.70 -8.99 -5.88
C PRO A 170 2.09 -10.39 -6.08
N PHE A 171 2.68 -11.43 -5.47
CA PHE A 171 2.14 -12.78 -5.49
C PHE A 171 1.03 -13.03 -4.46
N HIS A 172 0.76 -12.10 -3.53
CA HIS A 172 -0.38 -12.16 -2.60
C HIS A 172 -1.59 -11.32 -3.07
N GLN A 173 -2.77 -11.69 -2.57
CA GLN A 173 -3.97 -10.85 -2.67
C GLN A 173 -3.69 -9.47 -2.07
N GLY A 174 -4.06 -8.42 -2.79
CA GLY A 174 -3.73 -7.04 -2.46
C GLY A 174 -4.67 -6.37 -1.47
N CYS A 175 -4.45 -5.07 -1.30
CA CYS A 175 -5.09 -4.22 -0.29
C CYS A 175 -6.10 -3.21 -0.87
N HIS A 176 -6.51 -3.32 -2.13
CA HIS A 176 -7.72 -2.64 -2.63
C HIS A 176 -9.00 -3.33 -2.12
N ALA A 177 -9.06 -3.53 -0.81
CA ALA A 177 -10.06 -4.26 -0.06
C ALA A 177 -10.19 -3.70 1.36
N GLU A 178 -11.30 -4.00 2.02
CA GLU A 178 -11.57 -3.58 3.40
C GLU A 178 -10.60 -4.19 4.42
N PHE A 179 -10.16 -5.43 4.18
CA PHE A 179 -9.24 -6.17 5.04
C PHE A 179 -8.10 -6.78 4.24
N VAL A 180 -6.91 -6.84 4.87
CA VAL A 180 -5.75 -7.54 4.32
C VAL A 180 -5.04 -8.32 5.42
N ALA A 181 -4.76 -9.60 5.15
CA ALA A 181 -3.89 -10.43 5.98
C ALA A 181 -2.45 -10.27 5.46
N VAL A 182 -1.52 -9.98 6.37
CA VAL A 182 -0.15 -9.62 6.00
C VAL A 182 0.84 -10.16 7.03
N PRO A 183 1.97 -10.76 6.61
CA PRO A 183 3.05 -11.13 7.52
C PRO A 183 3.57 -9.93 8.32
N GLU A 184 3.79 -10.12 9.63
CA GLU A 184 4.25 -9.07 10.54
C GLU A 184 5.53 -8.35 10.07
N GLY A 185 6.42 -9.06 9.36
CA GLY A 185 7.68 -8.52 8.86
C GLY A 185 7.52 -7.52 7.71
N LEU A 186 6.31 -7.38 7.16
CA LEU A 186 5.97 -6.45 6.09
C LEU A 186 5.14 -5.25 6.59
N VAL A 187 5.00 -5.12 7.91
CA VAL A 187 4.21 -4.10 8.58
C VAL A 187 5.09 -3.26 9.49
N ALA A 188 4.87 -1.95 9.47
CA ALA A 188 5.46 -0.99 10.38
C ALA A 188 4.38 -0.15 11.05
N LYS A 189 4.67 0.39 12.24
CA LYS A 189 3.80 1.40 12.85
C LYS A 189 3.77 2.65 12.00
N LYS A 190 2.56 3.16 11.75
CA LYS A 190 2.38 4.39 11.01
C LYS A 190 2.83 5.58 11.87
N PRO A 191 3.65 6.51 11.35
CA PRO A 191 3.97 7.74 12.07
C PRO A 191 2.70 8.48 12.51
N ALA A 192 2.69 8.98 13.74
CA ALA A 192 1.50 9.59 14.35
C ALA A 192 1.06 10.87 13.62
N HIS A 193 2.01 11.61 13.05
CA HIS A 193 1.77 12.87 12.35
C HIS A 193 1.28 12.71 10.90
N MET A 194 1.39 11.51 10.31
CA MET A 194 0.91 11.26 8.95
C MET A 194 -0.57 10.86 8.95
N THR A 195 -1.32 11.32 7.97
CA THR A 195 -2.64 10.75 7.63
C THR A 195 -2.50 9.33 7.09
N SER A 196 -3.60 8.60 6.95
CA SER A 196 -3.55 7.25 6.36
C SER A 196 -3.20 7.32 4.87
N GLU A 197 -3.69 8.35 4.19
CA GLU A 197 -3.51 8.62 2.78
C GLU A 197 -2.04 8.94 2.46
N GLU A 198 -1.39 9.80 3.25
CA GLU A 198 0.04 10.09 3.12
C GLU A 198 0.89 8.84 3.37
N ALA A 199 0.56 8.06 4.42
CA ALA A 199 1.30 6.84 4.74
C ALA A 199 1.16 5.78 3.64
N ALA A 200 -0.05 5.57 3.11
CA ALA A 200 -0.28 4.64 2.03
C ALA A 200 0.39 5.09 0.73
N GLY A 201 0.34 6.39 0.39
CA GLY A 201 0.94 6.93 -0.83
C GLY A 201 2.47 6.89 -0.89
N LEU A 202 3.13 6.75 0.26
CA LEU A 202 4.59 6.76 0.36
C LEU A 202 5.22 5.38 0.10
N LEU A 203 4.57 4.30 0.53
CA LEU A 203 5.25 3.06 0.86
C LEU A 203 5.86 2.32 -0.32
N TYR A 204 5.06 1.98 -1.34
CA TYR A 204 5.56 1.15 -2.43
C TYR A 204 6.63 1.89 -3.24
N SER A 205 6.37 3.17 -3.55
CA SER A 205 7.32 4.04 -4.25
C SER A 205 8.58 4.32 -3.41
N GLY A 206 8.41 4.60 -2.12
CA GLY A 206 9.50 4.88 -1.19
C GLY A 206 10.42 3.68 -0.96
N LEU A 207 9.86 2.47 -0.76
CA LEU A 207 10.65 1.25 -0.65
C LEU A 207 11.32 0.88 -1.97
N THR A 208 10.71 1.19 -3.12
CA THR A 208 11.35 1.02 -4.43
C THR A 208 12.56 1.95 -4.56
N ALA A 209 12.42 3.23 -4.21
CA ALA A 209 13.52 4.18 -4.20
C ALA A 209 14.63 3.75 -3.22
N TRP A 210 14.25 3.32 -2.01
CA TRP A 210 15.18 2.81 -1.00
C TRP A 210 15.95 1.58 -1.51
N SER A 211 15.27 0.62 -2.12
CA SER A 211 15.91 -0.57 -2.69
C SER A 211 16.91 -0.19 -3.78
N ALA A 212 16.53 0.69 -4.70
CA ALA A 212 17.40 1.13 -5.79
C ALA A 212 18.65 1.86 -5.27
N LEU A 213 18.48 2.80 -4.33
CA LEU A 213 19.57 3.63 -3.84
C LEU A 213 20.46 2.89 -2.83
N LYS A 214 19.86 2.27 -1.81
CA LYS A 214 20.58 1.69 -0.68
C LYS A 214 21.03 0.26 -0.93
N LEU A 215 20.12 -0.60 -1.41
CA LEU A 215 20.40 -2.03 -1.53
C LEU A 215 21.18 -2.34 -2.81
N ALA A 216 20.70 -1.84 -3.96
CA ALA A 216 21.36 -2.04 -5.24
C ALA A 216 22.50 -1.03 -5.47
N GLY A 217 22.27 0.25 -5.19
CA GLY A 217 23.23 1.32 -5.44
C GLY A 217 24.30 1.52 -4.35
N GLY A 218 24.18 0.86 -3.19
CA GLY A 218 25.13 1.00 -2.08
C GLY A 218 25.22 2.41 -1.47
N LEU A 219 24.27 3.30 -1.79
CA LEU A 219 24.23 4.67 -1.27
C LEU A 219 23.55 4.70 0.09
N CYS A 220 24.08 5.51 0.99
CA CYS A 220 23.45 5.82 2.27
C CYS A 220 23.94 7.15 2.79
N VAL A 221 23.42 7.57 3.95
CA VAL A 221 23.82 8.83 4.60
C VAL A 221 25.34 9.00 4.71
N LEU A 222 26.09 7.91 4.94
CA LEU A 222 27.55 7.96 5.09
C LEU A 222 28.32 7.96 3.75
N SER A 223 27.69 7.50 2.67
CA SER A 223 28.37 7.27 1.39
C SER A 223 27.84 8.12 0.23
N ALA A 224 26.76 8.88 0.43
CA ALA A 224 26.12 9.69 -0.60
C ALA A 224 26.53 11.17 -0.54
N THR A 225 27.13 11.63 0.56
CA THR A 225 27.57 13.02 0.74
C THR A 225 28.47 13.47 -0.41
N GLU A 226 28.18 14.64 -0.98
CA GLU A 226 28.87 15.24 -2.14
C GLU A 226 28.85 14.41 -3.44
N LYS A 227 28.16 13.26 -3.50
CA LYS A 227 28.01 12.53 -4.76
C LYS A 227 27.02 13.24 -5.67
N ASN A 228 27.38 13.33 -6.95
CA ASN A 228 26.49 13.76 -8.02
C ASN A 228 25.59 12.59 -8.44
N VAL A 229 24.28 12.74 -8.28
CA VAL A 229 23.29 11.71 -8.61
C VAL A 229 22.24 12.27 -9.56
N LEU A 230 22.03 11.59 -10.69
CA LEU A 230 20.96 11.88 -11.63
C LEU A 230 19.72 11.04 -11.31
N VAL A 231 18.59 11.69 -11.02
CA VAL A 231 17.28 11.05 -10.89
C VAL A 231 16.45 11.31 -12.14
N ILE A 232 16.18 10.26 -12.91
CA ILE A 232 15.30 10.36 -14.08
C ILE A 232 13.85 10.27 -13.63
N GLY A 233 13.04 11.29 -13.93
CA GLY A 233 11.61 11.31 -13.59
C GLY A 233 11.31 11.67 -12.13
N GLY A 234 11.91 12.74 -11.61
CA GLY A 234 11.76 13.19 -10.21
C GLY A 234 10.34 13.60 -9.80
N SER A 235 9.43 13.80 -10.74
CA SER A 235 8.02 14.12 -10.47
C SER A 235 7.15 12.88 -10.21
N GLY A 236 7.63 11.68 -10.53
CA GLY A 236 6.90 10.42 -10.27
C GLY A 236 7.03 9.96 -8.81
N GLY A 237 6.24 8.97 -8.40
CA GLY A 237 6.24 8.46 -7.02
C GLY A 237 7.62 8.03 -6.53
N VAL A 238 8.33 7.21 -7.31
CA VAL A 238 9.69 6.75 -6.97
C VAL A 238 10.70 7.89 -7.02
N GLY A 239 10.66 8.68 -8.10
CA GLY A 239 11.62 9.78 -8.31
C GLY A 239 11.53 10.84 -7.21
N ASN A 240 10.32 11.21 -6.80
CA ASN A 240 10.09 12.18 -5.74
C ASN A 240 10.68 11.69 -4.40
N CYS A 241 10.45 10.41 -4.05
CA CYS A 241 11.06 9.80 -2.87
C CYS A 241 12.59 9.76 -2.96
N ALA A 242 13.12 9.41 -4.14
CA ALA A 242 14.56 9.32 -4.38
C ALA A 242 15.26 10.67 -4.20
N VAL A 243 14.70 11.76 -4.77
CA VAL A 243 15.24 13.12 -4.60
C VAL A 243 15.32 13.48 -3.12
N GLN A 244 14.23 13.29 -2.37
CA GLN A 244 14.20 13.62 -0.94
C GLN A 244 15.21 12.80 -0.12
N LEU A 245 15.30 11.49 -0.35
CA LEU A 245 16.28 10.63 0.32
C LEU A 245 17.72 11.07 0.04
N LEU A 246 18.04 11.32 -1.23
CA LEU A 246 19.38 11.74 -1.65
C LEU A 246 19.76 13.11 -1.07
N LYS A 247 18.84 14.08 -1.09
CA LYS A 247 19.07 15.39 -0.47
C LYS A 247 19.28 15.25 1.03
N ASN A 248 18.51 14.41 1.72
CA ASN A 248 18.69 14.14 3.14
C ASN A 248 20.02 13.41 3.46
N TRP A 249 20.61 12.73 2.48
CA TRP A 249 21.93 12.10 2.61
C TRP A 249 23.10 12.99 2.17
N GLY A 250 22.82 14.26 1.82
CA GLY A 250 23.85 15.24 1.42
C GLY A 250 24.36 15.05 -0.01
N ALA A 251 23.63 14.35 -0.88
CA ALA A 251 24.00 14.24 -2.28
C ALA A 251 23.66 15.53 -3.06
N LYS A 252 24.39 15.73 -4.16
CA LYS A 252 24.05 16.69 -5.22
C LYS A 252 23.13 16.00 -6.21
N VAL A 253 21.89 16.44 -6.28
CA VAL A 253 20.83 15.81 -7.06
C VAL A 253 20.50 16.67 -8.26
N THR A 254 20.76 16.12 -9.45
CA THR A 254 20.18 16.58 -10.70
C THR A 254 18.97 15.70 -11.00
N THR A 255 17.83 16.28 -11.34
CA THR A 255 16.64 15.49 -11.66
C THR A 255 15.98 15.94 -12.95
N THR A 256 15.31 15.02 -13.64
CA THR A 256 14.52 15.34 -14.83
C THR A 256 13.02 15.33 -14.54
N CYS A 257 12.24 16.18 -15.21
CA CYS A 257 10.78 16.14 -15.21
C CYS A 257 10.22 16.83 -16.47
N SER A 258 8.90 16.77 -16.68
CA SER A 258 8.21 17.58 -17.69
C SER A 258 8.03 19.02 -17.19
N THR A 259 7.79 19.95 -18.13
CA THR A 259 7.61 21.38 -17.84
C THR A 259 6.58 21.65 -16.75
N ASP A 260 5.43 20.97 -16.80
CA ASP A 260 4.30 21.17 -15.89
C ASP A 260 4.60 20.69 -14.45
N ALA A 261 5.59 19.80 -14.29
CA ALA A 261 5.98 19.26 -12.99
C ALA A 261 7.14 20.02 -12.32
N ILE A 262 7.71 21.03 -12.98
CA ILE A 262 8.87 21.77 -12.47
C ILE A 262 8.60 22.35 -11.07
N ASN A 263 7.42 22.95 -10.84
CA ASN A 263 7.11 23.56 -9.55
C ASN A 263 7.03 22.54 -8.40
N LEU A 264 6.48 21.36 -8.66
CA LEU A 264 6.45 20.24 -7.71
C LEU A 264 7.88 19.81 -7.38
N VAL A 265 8.71 19.59 -8.40
CA VAL A 265 10.08 19.10 -8.24
C VAL A 265 10.98 20.13 -7.54
N LYS A 266 10.79 21.42 -7.83
CA LYS A 266 11.47 22.52 -7.09
C LYS A 266 11.24 22.46 -5.59
N ALA A 267 10.03 22.09 -5.14
CA ALA A 267 9.72 21.97 -3.72
C ALA A 267 10.54 20.86 -3.01
N LEU A 268 11.04 19.87 -3.76
CA LEU A 268 11.91 18.81 -3.26
C LEU A 268 13.37 19.25 -3.09
N ARG A 269 13.71 20.46 -3.56
CA ARG A 269 15.03 21.09 -3.47
C ARG A 269 16.19 20.27 -4.09
N PRO A 270 16.06 19.74 -5.31
CA PRO A 270 17.22 19.25 -6.05
C PRO A 270 18.15 20.44 -6.38
N ASP A 271 19.41 20.14 -6.67
CA ASP A 271 20.40 21.15 -7.06
C ASP A 271 20.15 21.63 -8.49
N ASN A 272 19.79 20.71 -9.39
CA ASN A 272 19.45 21.02 -10.78
C ASN A 272 18.17 20.32 -11.22
N ILE A 273 17.40 20.98 -12.07
CA ILE A 273 16.20 20.43 -12.70
C ILE A 273 16.36 20.55 -14.21
N ILE A 274 16.20 19.45 -14.92
CA ILE A 274 16.21 19.40 -16.39
C ILE A 274 14.80 19.11 -16.87
N ASP A 275 14.22 20.04 -17.61
CA ASP A 275 12.99 19.78 -18.36
C ASP A 275 13.35 18.91 -19.58
N TYR A 276 12.97 17.64 -19.57
CA TYR A 276 13.33 16.73 -20.66
C TYR A 276 12.61 17.05 -21.98
N THR A 277 11.62 17.95 -21.96
CA THR A 277 10.92 18.42 -23.16
C THR A 277 11.59 19.66 -23.77
N ALA A 278 12.52 20.30 -23.06
CA ALA A 278 13.26 21.45 -23.56
C ALA A 278 14.26 21.04 -24.64
N LYS A 279 14.44 21.89 -25.66
CA LYS A 279 15.34 21.63 -26.80
C LYS A 279 16.80 21.47 -26.39
N ASP A 280 17.21 22.12 -25.30
CA ASP A 280 18.56 22.15 -24.77
C ASP A 280 18.78 21.17 -23.59
N ALA A 281 17.83 20.27 -23.30
CA ALA A 281 17.91 19.32 -22.18
C ALA A 281 19.21 18.50 -22.16
N LYS A 282 19.68 18.06 -23.34
CA LYS A 282 20.96 17.34 -23.48
C LYS A 282 22.14 18.21 -23.06
N GLN A 283 22.18 19.47 -23.50
CA GLN A 283 23.25 20.40 -23.15
C GLN A 283 23.25 20.71 -21.65
N GLN A 284 22.07 20.88 -21.06
CA GLN A 284 21.94 21.05 -19.61
C GLN A 284 22.50 19.83 -18.85
N LEU A 285 22.19 18.61 -19.32
CA LEU A 285 22.74 17.40 -18.71
C LEU A 285 24.26 17.34 -18.81
N GLU A 286 24.85 17.69 -19.95
CA GLU A 286 26.31 17.77 -20.14
C GLU A 286 26.98 18.80 -19.22
N ASN A 287 26.26 19.88 -18.88
CA ASN A 287 26.74 20.92 -17.99
C ASN A 287 26.65 20.50 -16.51
N TYR A 288 25.59 19.82 -16.12
CA TYR A 288 25.35 19.38 -14.73
C TYR A 288 25.98 18.03 -14.38
N GLY A 289 26.33 17.21 -15.38
CA GLY A 289 26.87 15.85 -15.20
C GLY A 289 28.37 15.77 -14.90
N LYS A 290 29.01 16.88 -14.56
CA LYS A 290 30.44 16.97 -14.22
C LYS A 290 30.67 16.97 -12.72
#